data_AF-A0A7S2QS80-F1
#
_entry.id   AF-A0A7S2QS80-F1
#
_cell.length_a   1.000
_cell.length_b   1.000
_cell.length_c   1.000
_cell.angle_alpha   90.00
_cell.angle_beta   90.00
_cell.angle_gamma   90.00
#
_symmetry.space_group_name_H-M   'P 1'
#
loop_
_entity.id
_entity.type
_entity.pdbx_description
1 polymer ?
#
loop_
_entity_poly.entity_id
_entity_poly.type
_entity_poly.pdbx_seq_one_letter_code
_entity_poly.pdbx_strand_id
1 'polypeptide(L)'
;KKGSTETLNSCGSEPRTLLVSWPDLDDSFARDCLEAYRGNRFVYVGEGIGGATGDKGFFETLKKHWKLVSSMTIHDGDIKAFTKSSDEETLSLEDSVWVYDRMIFL
;
A
#
# COMPACT_ATOMS: atom_id res chain seq x y z
N LYS A 1 5.17 9.47 -14.49
CA LYS A 1 6.16 8.37 -14.50
C LYS A 1 5.61 7.26 -13.63
N LYS A 2 5.41 6.05 -14.15
CA LYS A 2 5.11 4.87 -13.31
C LYS A 2 6.30 4.65 -12.38
N GLY A 3 6.06 4.38 -11.09
CA GLY A 3 7.13 4.04 -10.16
C GLY A 3 7.83 2.76 -10.62
N SER A 4 9.16 2.71 -10.50
CA SER A 4 9.98 1.52 -10.76
C SER A 4 10.94 1.30 -9.59
N THR A 5 11.42 0.06 -9.42
CA THR A 5 12.45 -0.26 -8.42
C THR A 5 13.72 0.56 -8.61
N GLU A 6 14.06 0.93 -9.85
CA GLU A 6 15.16 1.83 -10.18
C GLU A 6 14.95 3.23 -9.58
N THR A 7 13.71 3.72 -9.58
CA THR A 7 13.35 5.03 -8.97
C THR A 7 13.52 5.02 -7.45
N LEU A 8 13.32 3.86 -6.81
CA LEU A 8 13.55 3.70 -5.36
C LEU A 8 15.04 3.80 -5.02
N ASN A 9 15.91 3.32 -5.91
CA ASN A 9 17.36 3.28 -5.70
C ASN A 9 18.07 4.57 -6.15
N SER A 10 17.47 5.36 -7.04
CA SER A 10 18.12 6.53 -7.66
C SER A 10 18.03 7.83 -6.84
N CYS A 11 17.59 7.77 -5.59
CA CYS A 11 17.16 8.95 -4.85
C CYS A 11 17.97 9.12 -3.56
N GLY A 12 18.66 10.28 -3.44
CA GLY A 12 19.65 10.59 -2.40
C GLY A 12 19.12 10.58 -0.96
N SER A 13 19.98 10.97 0.00
CA SER A 13 19.87 10.78 1.46
C SER A 13 18.68 11.41 2.20
N GLU A 14 17.75 12.05 1.50
CA GLU A 14 16.57 12.66 2.12
C GLU A 14 15.56 11.59 2.58
N PRO A 15 14.95 11.74 3.78
CA PRO A 15 13.92 10.83 4.25
C PRO A 15 12.71 10.89 3.31
N ARG A 16 12.20 9.72 2.93
CA ARG A 16 11.08 9.56 2.01
C ARG A 16 10.04 8.64 2.62
N THR A 17 8.85 8.65 2.02
CA THR A 17 7.80 7.66 2.28
C THR A 17 7.53 6.93 0.97
N LEU A 18 7.49 5.59 1.02
CA LEU A 18 6.98 4.80 -0.09
C LEU A 18 5.45 4.80 -0.02
N LEU A 19 4.78 5.15 -1.12
CA LEU A 19 3.34 4.99 -1.28
C LEU A 19 3.07 3.92 -2.34
N VAL A 20 2.28 2.91 -1.99
CA VAL A 20 1.70 1.95 -2.93
C VAL A 20 0.19 2.04 -2.82
N SER A 21 -0.49 2.26 -3.95
CA SER A 21 -1.93 2.46 -4.01
C SER A 21 -2.54 1.50 -5.00
N TRP A 22 -3.50 0.71 -4.55
CA TRP A 22 -4.27 -0.26 -5.33
C TRP A 22 -3.39 -1.13 -6.24
N PRO A 23 -2.42 -1.88 -5.69
CA PRO A 23 -1.63 -2.82 -6.48
C PRO A 23 -2.52 -3.97 -6.97
N ASP A 24 -2.26 -4.45 -8.18
CA ASP A 24 -2.99 -5.57 -8.79
C ASP A 24 -2.99 -6.81 -7.86
N LEU A 25 -4.11 -7.53 -7.83
CA LEU A 25 -4.26 -8.79 -7.10
C LEU A 25 -3.29 -9.85 -7.64
N ASP A 26 -2.70 -10.65 -6.75
CA ASP A 26 -1.79 -11.75 -7.08
C ASP A 26 -0.54 -11.36 -7.89
N ASP A 27 -0.20 -10.06 -7.95
CA ASP A 27 1.00 -9.53 -8.58
C ASP A 27 2.09 -9.20 -7.54
N SER A 28 3.37 -9.43 -7.89
CA SER A 28 4.48 -9.21 -6.96
C SER A 28 4.90 -7.76 -6.81
N PHE A 29 4.37 -6.83 -7.60
CA PHE A 29 4.82 -5.43 -7.66
C PHE A 29 4.88 -4.75 -6.28
N ALA A 30 3.86 -4.92 -5.45
CA ALA A 30 3.83 -4.33 -4.11
C ALA A 30 4.94 -4.88 -3.21
N ARG A 31 5.14 -6.20 -3.24
CA ARG A 31 6.22 -6.89 -2.52
C ARG A 31 7.59 -6.43 -3.01
N ASP A 32 7.81 -6.41 -4.31
CA ASP A 32 9.09 -6.05 -4.93
C ASP A 32 9.46 -4.58 -4.62
N CYS A 33 8.47 -3.69 -4.60
CA CYS A 33 8.65 -2.30 -4.15
C CYS A 33 9.06 -2.23 -2.67
N LEU A 34 8.37 -2.98 -1.81
CA LEU A 34 8.60 -2.97 -0.37
C LEU A 34 10.00 -3.54 -0.01
N GLU A 35 10.45 -4.57 -0.74
CA GLU A 35 11.77 -5.19 -0.59
C GLU A 35 12.90 -4.33 -1.13
N ALA A 36 12.70 -3.62 -2.26
CA ALA A 36 13.68 -2.71 -2.82
C ALA A 36 13.84 -1.43 -1.98
N TYR A 37 12.74 -0.96 -1.38
CA TYR A 37 12.74 0.27 -0.61
C TYR A 37 13.64 0.18 0.62
N ARG A 38 14.45 1.22 0.86
CA ARG A 38 15.41 1.30 1.98
C ARG A 38 15.00 2.31 3.06
N GLY A 39 13.94 3.09 2.82
CA GLY A 39 13.41 4.01 3.83
C GLY A 39 12.62 3.29 4.93
N ASN A 40 12.18 4.07 5.92
CA ASN A 40 11.54 3.57 7.14
C ASN A 40 10.03 3.82 7.22
N ARG A 41 9.45 4.59 6.29
CA ARG A 41 8.00 4.88 6.26
C ARG A 41 7.35 4.37 4.98
N PHE A 42 6.25 3.65 5.14
CA PHE A 42 5.45 3.08 4.06
C PHE A 42 3.97 3.40 4.24
N VAL A 43 3.29 3.73 3.15
CA VAL A 43 1.85 3.96 3.09
C VAL A 43 1.27 3.03 2.02
N TYR A 44 0.20 2.34 2.39
CA TYR A 44 -0.53 1.42 1.54
C TYR A 44 -1.98 1.88 1.42
N VAL A 45 -2.53 1.88 0.21
CA VAL A 45 -3.95 2.11 -0.05
C VAL A 45 -4.48 0.91 -0.83
N GLY A 46 -5.58 0.32 -0.40
CA GLY A 46 -6.16 -0.87 -1.03
C GLY A 46 -7.03 -1.64 -0.03
N GLU A 47 -7.03 -2.96 -0.15
CA GLU A 47 -7.77 -3.86 0.73
C GLU A 47 -6.82 -4.69 1.62
N GLY A 48 -7.38 -5.26 2.68
CA GLY A 48 -6.66 -6.17 3.59
C GLY A 48 -6.36 -7.54 2.96
N ILE A 49 -5.76 -8.44 3.76
CA ILE A 49 -5.48 -9.81 3.32
C ILE A 49 -6.78 -10.52 2.88
N GLY A 50 -6.75 -11.12 1.68
CA GLY A 50 -7.91 -11.78 1.08
C GLY A 50 -8.84 -10.85 0.30
N GLY A 51 -8.49 -9.56 0.20
CA GLY A 51 -9.13 -8.60 -0.69
C GLY A 51 -8.58 -8.63 -2.13
N ALA A 52 -8.92 -7.60 -2.90
CA ALA A 52 -8.63 -7.45 -4.32
C ALA A 52 -7.26 -6.81 -4.66
N THR A 53 -6.34 -6.74 -3.70
CA THR A 53 -5.07 -6.02 -3.86
C THR A 53 -3.89 -6.74 -3.23
N GLY A 54 -2.77 -6.78 -3.96
CA GLY A 54 -1.51 -7.38 -3.51
C GLY A 54 -1.52 -8.91 -3.49
N ASP A 55 -0.34 -9.51 -3.36
CA ASP A 55 -0.20 -10.95 -3.22
C ASP A 55 -0.05 -11.36 -1.74
N LYS A 56 -0.16 -12.67 -1.48
CA LYS A 56 0.07 -13.23 -0.14
C LYS A 56 1.47 -12.87 0.40
N GLY A 57 2.50 -12.87 -0.46
CA GLY A 57 3.88 -12.55 -0.08
C GLY A 57 4.04 -11.12 0.43
N PHE A 58 3.34 -10.15 -0.16
CA PHE A 58 3.31 -8.77 0.29
C PHE A 58 2.80 -8.65 1.73
N PHE A 59 1.65 -9.28 2.04
CA PHE A 59 1.08 -9.23 3.39
C PHE A 59 1.95 -9.96 4.44
N GLU A 60 2.61 -11.06 4.05
CA GLU A 60 3.58 -11.74 4.90
C GLU A 60 4.79 -10.86 5.21
N THR A 61 5.34 -10.18 4.19
CA THR A 61 6.45 -9.23 4.34
C THR A 61 6.07 -8.05 5.23
N LEU A 62 4.86 -7.50 5.07
CA LEU A 62 4.34 -6.45 5.97
C LEU A 62 4.32 -6.92 7.41
N LYS A 63 3.67 -8.07 7.69
CA LYS A 63 3.57 -8.62 9.04
C LYS A 63 4.92 -8.86 9.70
N LYS A 64 5.93 -9.26 8.91
CA LYS A 64 7.25 -9.64 9.41
C LYS A 64 8.18 -8.44 9.63
N HIS A 65 8.09 -7.41 8.81
CA HIS A 65 9.11 -6.35 8.74
C HIS A 65 8.58 -4.94 9.01
N TRP A 66 7.26 -4.76 9.11
CA TRP A 66 6.63 -3.46 9.19
C TRP A 66 5.59 -3.40 10.30
N LYS A 67 5.65 -2.34 11.11
CA LYS A 67 4.73 -2.09 12.21
C LYS A 67 3.64 -1.13 11.72
N LEU A 68 2.38 -1.55 11.77
CA LEU A 68 1.25 -0.67 11.53
C LEU A 68 1.22 0.42 12.63
N VAL A 69 1.21 1.68 12.22
CA VAL A 69 1.18 2.83 13.14
C VAL A 69 -0.12 3.64 13.06
N SER A 70 -0.82 3.57 11.92
CA SER A 70 -2.13 4.21 11.74
C SER A 70 -2.87 3.52 10.59
N SER A 71 -4.20 3.50 10.68
CA SER A 71 -5.07 3.08 9.59
C SER A 71 -6.34 3.93 9.56
N MET A 72 -6.91 4.10 8.38
CA MET A 72 -8.16 4.83 8.16
C MET A 72 -8.97 4.10 7.08
N THR A 73 -10.19 3.71 7.41
CA THR A 73 -11.17 3.22 6.44
C THR A 73 -11.62 4.37 5.55
N ILE A 74 -11.68 4.14 4.25
CA ILE A 74 -12.26 5.07 3.28
C ILE A 74 -13.74 4.71 3.16
N HIS A 75 -14.62 5.59 3.62
CA HIS A 75 -16.05 5.36 3.50
C HIS A 75 -16.57 5.82 2.14
N ASP A 76 -17.52 5.07 1.59
CA ASP A 76 -18.21 5.36 0.33
C ASP A 76 -18.73 6.80 0.21
N GLY A 77 -19.13 7.41 1.32
CA GLY A 77 -19.59 8.80 1.37
C GLY A 77 -18.50 9.83 1.07
N ASP A 78 -17.23 9.50 1.37
CA ASP A 78 -16.08 10.37 1.16
C ASP A 78 -15.59 10.32 -0.30
N ILE A 79 -15.76 9.17 -0.97
CA ILE A 79 -15.33 8.95 -2.37
C ILE A 79 -16.35 9.52 -3.36
N LYS A 80 -17.66 9.39 -3.08
CA LYS A 80 -18.74 9.89 -3.95
C LYS A 80 -18.76 11.41 -4.12
N ALA A 81 -18.06 12.16 -3.25
CA ALA A 81 -17.83 13.59 -3.44
C ALA A 81 -16.83 13.90 -4.58
N PHE A 82 -16.01 12.93 -5.00
CA PHE A 82 -14.95 13.11 -6.01
C PHE A 82 -15.20 12.38 -7.33
N THR A 83 -15.98 11.30 -7.37
CA THR A 83 -16.26 10.54 -8.61
C THR A 83 -17.74 10.50 -8.93
N LYS A 84 -18.12 11.14 -10.05
CA LYS A 84 -19.49 11.14 -10.57
C LYS A 84 -19.61 10.08 -11.67
N SER A 85 -19.93 8.84 -11.32
CA SER A 85 -20.60 7.92 -12.26
C SER A 85 -21.24 6.75 -11.53
N SER A 86 -22.47 6.48 -11.97
CA SER A 86 -23.40 5.46 -11.52
C SER A 86 -22.93 4.05 -11.90
N ASP A 87 -23.42 3.10 -11.11
CA ASP A 87 -23.55 1.67 -11.41
C ASP A 87 -22.27 0.83 -11.24
N GLU A 88 -22.13 0.15 -10.11
CA GLU A 88 -22.20 -1.32 -10.00
C GLU A 88 -21.93 -1.80 -8.55
N GLU A 89 -22.41 -3.01 -8.28
CA GLU A 89 -22.62 -3.70 -7.01
C GLU A 89 -21.32 -3.86 -6.18
N THR A 90 -21.17 -3.06 -5.12
CA THR A 90 -20.01 -3.11 -4.21
C THR A 90 -20.11 -4.28 -3.24
N LEU A 91 -19.45 -5.38 -3.55
CA LEU A 91 -18.90 -6.26 -2.51
C LEU A 91 -17.76 -5.50 -1.82
N SER A 92 -18.14 -4.55 -0.97
CA SER A 92 -17.26 -3.66 -0.21
C SER A 92 -16.50 -4.47 0.85
N LEU A 93 -15.35 -5.02 0.47
CA LEU A 93 -14.26 -5.08 1.44
C LEU A 93 -13.76 -3.64 1.58
N GLU A 94 -13.67 -3.15 2.81
CA GLU A 94 -13.45 -1.74 3.09
C GLU A 94 -12.06 -1.28 2.58
N ASP A 95 -12.06 -0.47 1.52
CA ASP A 95 -10.88 0.29 1.08
C ASP A 95 -10.31 1.04 2.28
N SER A 96 -9.00 0.95 2.50
CA SER A 96 -8.37 1.65 3.61
C SER A 96 -7.00 2.20 3.23
N VAL A 97 -6.56 3.17 4.02
CA VAL A 97 -5.18 3.65 4.04
C VAL A 97 -4.51 3.10 5.29
N TRP A 98 -3.33 2.47 5.13
CA TRP A 98 -2.50 2.00 6.22
C TRP A 98 -1.13 2.65 6.17
N VAL A 99 -0.64 3.06 7.34
CA VAL A 99 0.67 3.68 7.53
C VAL A 99 1.53 2.75 8.38
N TYR A 100 2.74 2.47 7.91
CA TYR A 100 3.68 1.58 8.56
C TYR A 100 5.04 2.25 8.78
N ASP A 101 5.65 1.89 9.90
CA ASP A 101 7.07 2.14 10.17
C ASP A 101 7.85 0.82 10.10
N ARG A 102 9.06 0.85 9.52
CA ARG A 102 9.93 -0.34 9.43
C ARG A 102 10.37 -0.79 10.83
N MET A 103 10.27 -2.09 11.10
CA MET A 103 10.80 -2.68 12.32
C MET A 103 12.33 -2.69 12.29
N ILE A 104 12.96 -2.18 13.35
CA ILE A 104 14.40 -2.28 13.56
C ILE A 104 14.63 -3.44 14.53
N PHE A 105 15.27 -4.51 14.05
CA PHE A 105 15.74 -5.58 14.92
C PHE A 105 17.18 -5.22 15.34
N LEU A 106 17.36 -4.91 16.62
CA LEU A 106 18.67 -4.67 17.24
C LEU A 106 19.37 -5.98 17.55
#